data_AF-A0A8B6FUD5-F1
#
_entry.id   AF-A0A8B6FUD5-F1
#
_cell.length_a   1.000
_cell.length_b   1.000
_cell.length_c   1.000
_cell.angle_alpha   90.00
_cell.angle_beta   90.00
_cell.angle_gamma   90.00
#
_symmetry.space_group_name_H-M   'P 1'
#
loop_
_entity.id
_entity.type
_entity.pdbx_description
1 polymer ?
#
loop_
_entity_poly.entity_id
_entity_poly.type
_entity_poly.pdbx_seq_one_letter_code
_entity_poly.pdbx_strand_id
1 'polypeptide(L)'
;MASEITKRTPECVVCALQHHTTQSSHWCIECEEPLCAAFKQHHTVLKATRNHKTIPIFDYLSLPTAVTDIKQHCIYHNEKYQLYCVKHESPICNNYVKDHGKCGEILPLDELVKDVKTSESVVDPEQSLDDISTNINIILKDRESYIKTGEYLFTNYESLNEKVVTINGNGKVKYTIPLKEPYGVFDVACLDDSTVAISTRFSMNASGISLVKLTKRKVIQFMDLPDDPYGMTYDGKSLICYVEDEDLQVISCTDYSITTIPYTASPCYSFV
;
A
#
# COMPACT_ATOMS: atom_id res chain seq x y z
N MET A 1 16.10 -9.10 13.05
CA MET A 1 15.01 -9.98 13.53
C MET A 1 14.23 -9.21 14.59
N ALA A 2 13.11 -8.60 14.21
CA ALA A 2 12.24 -7.91 15.15
C ALA A 2 11.36 -8.95 15.84
N SER A 3 11.47 -9.06 17.16
CA SER A 3 10.57 -9.89 17.96
C SER A 3 9.20 -9.19 18.01
N GLU A 4 8.22 -9.70 17.27
CA GLU A 4 6.82 -9.40 17.49
C GLU A 4 6.43 -9.90 18.88
N ILE A 5 6.47 -9.00 19.87
CA ILE A 5 5.79 -9.22 21.14
C ILE A 5 4.30 -9.14 20.82
N THR A 6 3.66 -10.30 20.63
CA THR A 6 2.21 -10.41 20.62
C THR A 6 1.68 -9.97 21.99
N LYS A 7 1.35 -8.68 22.13
CA LYS A 7 0.70 -8.15 23.33
C LYS A 7 -0.62 -8.89 23.51
N ARG A 8 -0.70 -9.77 24.52
CA ARG A 8 -1.94 -10.47 24.87
C ARG A 8 -3.01 -9.43 25.20
N THR A 9 -4.21 -9.63 24.68
CA THR A 9 -5.36 -8.78 25.00
C THR A 9 -5.76 -9.00 26.46
N PRO A 10 -5.97 -7.92 27.23
CA PRO A 10 -6.38 -8.04 28.62
C PRO A 10 -7.79 -8.62 28.74
N GLU A 11 -8.06 -9.29 29.86
CA GLU A 11 -9.39 -9.81 30.17
C GLU A 11 -10.36 -8.68 30.53
N CYS A 12 -11.65 -8.89 30.31
CA CYS A 12 -12.69 -7.94 30.71
C CYS A 12 -12.79 -7.90 32.23
N VAL A 13 -12.61 -6.72 32.83
CA VAL A 13 -12.63 -6.55 34.29
C VAL A 13 -13.94 -7.04 34.89
N VAL A 14 -15.07 -6.72 34.25
CA VAL A 14 -16.40 -7.11 34.76
C VAL A 14 -16.64 -8.61 34.64
N CYS A 15 -16.15 -9.25 33.56
CA CYS A 15 -16.21 -10.70 33.43
C CYS A 15 -15.35 -11.38 34.49
N ALA A 16 -14.13 -10.88 34.73
CA ALA A 16 -13.22 -11.42 35.72
C ALA A 16 -13.81 -11.36 37.14
N LEU A 17 -14.52 -10.28 37.48
CA LEU A 17 -15.27 -10.16 38.74
C LEU A 17 -16.40 -11.20 38.88
N GLN A 18 -16.93 -11.68 37.76
CA GLN A 18 -17.94 -12.72 37.70
C GLN A 18 -17.35 -14.13 37.51
N HIS A 19 -16.03 -14.28 37.68
CA HIS A 19 -15.29 -15.53 37.46
C HIS A 19 -15.39 -16.09 36.02
N HIS A 20 -15.56 -15.20 35.04
CA HIS A 20 -15.54 -15.52 33.62
C HIS A 20 -14.29 -14.94 32.94
N THR A 21 -13.60 -15.75 32.13
CA THR A 21 -12.39 -15.36 31.39
C THR A 21 -12.74 -14.95 29.96
N THR A 22 -13.38 -13.79 29.80
CA THR A 22 -13.69 -13.24 28.47
C THR A 22 -12.66 -12.18 28.11
N GLN A 23 -12.07 -12.28 26.91
CA GLN A 23 -11.15 -11.27 26.41
C GLN A 23 -11.86 -9.95 26.13
N SER A 24 -11.17 -8.85 26.42
CA SER A 24 -11.67 -7.52 26.11
C SER A 24 -11.55 -7.22 24.62
N SER A 25 -12.52 -6.47 24.11
CA SER A 25 -12.51 -5.94 22.75
C SER A 25 -12.40 -4.42 22.72
N HIS A 26 -12.65 -3.76 23.85
CA HIS A 26 -12.63 -2.31 23.98
C HIS A 26 -11.91 -1.87 25.25
N TRP A 27 -11.41 -0.65 25.26
CA TRP A 27 -10.88 0.04 26.42
C TRP A 27 -11.73 1.28 26.70
N CYS A 28 -12.17 1.47 27.95
CA CYS A 28 -12.85 2.70 28.37
C CYS A 28 -11.81 3.71 28.89
N ILE A 29 -11.75 4.89 28.28
CA ILE A 29 -10.72 5.89 28.61
C ILE A 29 -10.95 6.46 30.01
N GLU A 30 -12.20 6.73 30.39
CA GLU A 30 -12.53 7.41 31.64
C GLU A 30 -12.50 6.48 32.86
N CYS A 31 -12.75 5.18 32.65
CA CYS A 31 -12.68 4.15 33.68
C CYS A 31 -11.29 3.51 33.77
N GLU A 32 -10.46 3.65 32.73
CA GLU A 32 -9.17 2.96 32.60
C GLU A 32 -9.33 1.44 32.69
N GLU A 33 -10.42 0.92 32.10
CA GLU A 33 -10.81 -0.48 32.22
C GLU A 33 -11.02 -1.15 30.85
N PRO A 34 -10.51 -2.38 30.66
CA PRO A 34 -10.77 -3.19 29.49
C PRO A 34 -12.14 -3.88 29.60
N LEU A 35 -12.94 -3.80 28.52
CA LEU A 35 -14.32 -4.27 28.43
C LEU A 35 -14.50 -5.23 27.24
N CYS A 36 -15.29 -6.30 27.42
CA CYS A 36 -15.77 -7.11 26.30
C CYS A 36 -16.93 -6.42 25.56
N ALA A 37 -17.34 -6.97 24.41
CA ALA A 37 -18.39 -6.36 23.58
C ALA A 37 -19.74 -6.21 24.32
N ALA A 38 -20.11 -7.19 25.15
CA ALA A 38 -21.34 -7.14 25.94
C ALA A 38 -21.27 -6.04 27.00
N PHE A 39 -20.17 -5.98 27.76
CA PHE A 39 -20.02 -4.96 28.81
C PHE A 39 -19.82 -3.56 28.24
N LYS A 40 -19.22 -3.39 27.07
CA LYS A 40 -19.20 -2.10 26.35
C LYS A 40 -20.62 -1.59 26.05
N GLN A 41 -21.52 -2.46 25.58
CA GLN A 41 -22.91 -2.06 25.30
C GLN A 41 -23.63 -1.65 26.58
N HIS A 42 -23.51 -2.43 27.66
CA HIS A 42 -24.11 -2.06 28.94
C HIS A 42 -23.51 -0.76 29.50
N HIS A 43 -22.19 -0.59 29.40
CA HIS A 43 -21.46 0.59 29.86
C HIS A 43 -21.95 1.88 29.18
N THR A 44 -22.21 1.83 27.88
CA THR A 44 -22.67 3.02 27.14
C THR A 44 -24.15 3.35 27.33
N VAL A 45 -24.94 2.45 27.92
CA VAL A 45 -26.37 2.67 28.19
C VAL A 45 -26.62 3.20 29.61
N LEU A 46 -25.75 2.86 30.57
CA LEU A 46 -25.89 3.30 31.96
C LEU A 46 -25.73 4.82 32.10
N LYS A 47 -26.62 5.45 32.88
CA LYS A 47 -26.63 6.92 33.05
C LYS A 47 -25.28 7.48 33.52
N ALA A 48 -24.55 6.73 34.35
CA ALA A 48 -23.26 7.14 34.89
C ALA A 48 -22.14 7.15 33.84
N THR A 49 -22.19 6.23 32.87
CA THR A 49 -21.07 5.92 31.96
C THR A 49 -21.42 6.12 30.48
N ARG A 50 -22.65 6.56 30.16
CA ARG A 50 -23.14 6.78 28.78
C ARG A 50 -22.31 7.75 27.94
N ASN A 51 -21.58 8.65 28.60
CA ASN A 51 -20.73 9.64 27.94
C ASN A 51 -19.25 9.22 27.91
N HIS A 52 -18.91 8.03 28.42
CA HIS A 52 -17.54 7.54 28.41
C HIS A 52 -17.15 7.14 26.98
N LYS A 53 -15.93 7.50 26.60
CA LYS A 53 -15.35 7.14 25.32
C LYS A 53 -14.70 5.78 25.42
N THR A 54 -15.07 4.91 24.48
CA THR A 54 -14.46 3.59 24.33
C THR A 54 -13.73 3.51 23.00
N ILE A 55 -12.53 2.95 23.01
CA ILE A 55 -11.75 2.65 21.79
C ILE A 55 -11.55 1.15 21.66
N PRO A 56 -11.38 0.59 20.44
CA PRO A 56 -11.00 -0.80 20.26
C PRO A 56 -9.72 -1.13 21.04
N ILE A 57 -9.67 -2.33 21.62
CA ILE A 57 -8.53 -2.74 22.46
C ILE A 57 -7.23 -2.79 21.65
N PHE A 58 -7.30 -3.13 20.36
CA PHE A 58 -6.14 -3.17 19.49
C PHE A 58 -5.55 -1.78 19.27
N ASP A 59 -6.42 -0.78 19.06
CA ASP A 59 -6.02 0.62 18.92
C ASP A 59 -5.41 1.16 20.21
N TYR A 60 -5.94 0.74 21.37
CA TYR A 60 -5.32 1.08 22.65
C TYR A 60 -3.93 0.45 22.82
N LEU A 61 -3.78 -0.83 22.48
CA LEU A 61 -2.50 -1.55 22.59
C LEU A 61 -1.43 -1.07 21.60
N SER A 62 -1.85 -0.44 20.50
CA SER A 62 -0.96 0.18 19.52
C SER A 62 -0.52 1.60 19.90
N LEU A 63 -1.11 2.20 20.94
CA LEU A 63 -0.65 3.49 21.44
C LEU A 63 0.81 3.43 21.92
N PRO A 64 1.61 4.48 21.67
CA PRO A 64 2.94 4.60 22.25
C PRO A 64 2.90 4.54 23.76
N THR A 65 3.91 3.93 24.38
CA THR A 65 4.03 3.84 25.85
C THR A 65 3.97 5.22 26.52
N ALA A 66 4.52 6.25 25.88
CA ALA A 66 4.45 7.62 26.34
C ALA A 66 3.01 8.15 26.50
N VAL A 67 2.03 7.61 25.78
CA VAL A 67 0.60 7.95 25.89
C VAL A 67 -0.08 7.13 26.98
N THR A 68 0.24 5.83 27.07
CA THR A 68 -0.37 4.94 28.07
C THR A 68 0.12 5.21 29.49
N ASP A 69 1.31 5.78 29.65
CA ASP A 69 1.92 6.07 30.95
C ASP A 69 1.51 7.44 31.53
N ILE A 70 0.70 8.21 30.79
CA ILE A 70 0.20 9.51 31.25
C ILE A 70 -0.74 9.30 32.43
N LYS A 71 -0.29 9.70 33.62
CA LYS A 71 -1.09 9.63 34.84
C LYS A 71 -2.25 10.63 34.76
N GLN A 72 -3.47 10.13 34.85
CA GLN A 72 -4.67 10.98 34.89
C GLN A 72 -5.04 11.47 36.29
N HIS A 73 -4.44 10.88 37.33
CA HIS A 73 -4.78 11.10 38.74
C HIS A 73 -3.60 11.67 39.55
N CYS A 74 -3.93 12.53 40.50
CA CYS A 74 -3.00 13.11 41.46
C CYS A 74 -2.42 12.04 42.38
N ILE A 75 -1.10 12.02 42.51
CA ILE A 75 -0.38 11.04 43.35
C ILE A 75 -0.66 11.17 44.85
N TYR A 76 -1.10 12.35 45.31
CA TYR A 76 -1.34 12.63 46.74
C TYR A 76 -2.79 12.39 47.16
N HIS A 77 -3.73 12.67 46.25
CA HIS A 77 -5.17 12.67 46.56
C HIS A 77 -5.97 11.64 45.76
N ASN A 78 -5.34 10.96 44.80
CA ASN A 78 -5.97 10.01 43.89
C ASN A 78 -7.22 10.59 43.17
N GLU A 79 -7.22 11.89 42.92
CA GLU A 79 -8.28 12.60 42.19
C GLU A 79 -7.80 12.95 40.78
N LYS A 80 -8.72 13.00 39.82
CA LYS A 80 -8.40 13.41 38.45
C LYS A 80 -7.79 14.81 38.42
N TYR A 81 -6.78 14.97 37.58
CA TYR A 81 -6.24 16.29 37.29
C TYR A 81 -7.29 17.14 36.58
N GLN A 82 -7.52 18.35 37.08
CA GLN A 82 -8.52 19.28 36.56
C GLN A 82 -7.95 20.66 36.31
N LEU A 83 -6.78 20.95 36.87
CA LEU A 83 -6.12 22.24 36.83
C LEU A 83 -4.68 22.06 36.35
N TYR A 84 -4.09 23.13 35.85
CA TYR A 84 -2.70 23.18 35.41
C TYR A 84 -2.00 24.35 36.07
N CYS A 85 -0.85 24.09 36.71
CA CYS A 85 -0.04 25.13 37.31
C CYS A 85 1.01 25.60 36.30
N VAL A 86 0.89 26.83 35.80
CA VAL A 86 1.81 27.39 34.80
C VAL A 86 3.24 27.49 35.35
N LYS A 87 3.39 27.88 36.62
CA LYS A 87 4.71 28.03 37.26
C LYS A 87 5.52 26.73 37.35
N HIS A 88 4.84 25.61 37.55
CA HIS A 88 5.48 24.29 37.72
C HIS A 88 5.26 23.38 36.52
N GLU A 89 4.66 23.90 35.45
CA GLU A 89 4.34 23.19 34.20
C GLU A 89 3.71 21.81 34.43
N SER A 90 2.85 21.68 35.44
CA SER A 90 2.33 20.38 35.88
C SER A 90 0.82 20.39 36.18
N PRO A 91 0.12 19.28 35.88
CA PRO A 91 -1.29 19.13 36.20
C PRO A 91 -1.48 18.90 37.71
N ILE A 92 -2.54 19.48 38.28
CA ILE A 92 -2.89 19.38 39.70
C ILE A 92 -4.39 19.09 39.89
N CYS A 93 -4.75 18.43 41.00
CA CYS A 93 -6.16 18.27 41.39
C CYS A 93 -6.60 19.45 42.28
N ASN A 94 -7.91 19.63 42.46
CA ASN A 94 -8.48 20.73 43.25
C ASN A 94 -7.99 20.73 44.71
N ASN A 95 -7.77 19.56 45.30
CA ASN A 95 -7.30 19.46 46.68
C ASN A 95 -5.82 19.88 46.85
N TYR A 96 -5.00 19.69 45.81
CA TYR A 96 -3.59 20.04 45.82
C TYR A 96 -3.32 21.52 45.52
N VAL A 97 -4.35 22.28 45.11
CA VAL A 97 -4.25 23.73 44.88
C VAL A 97 -3.77 24.50 46.11
N LYS A 98 -4.11 24.01 47.32
CA LYS A 98 -3.71 24.65 48.58
C LYS A 98 -2.19 24.73 48.73
N ASP A 99 -1.47 23.70 48.28
CA ASP A 99 0.00 23.65 48.30
C ASP A 99 0.61 24.52 47.18
N HIS A 100 -0.20 24.88 46.18
CA HIS A 100 0.11 25.82 45.12
C HIS A 100 -0.38 27.25 45.41
N GLY A 101 -0.79 27.58 46.64
CA GLY A 101 -1.38 28.90 46.98
C GLY A 101 -0.48 30.13 46.75
N LYS A 102 0.82 29.92 46.51
CA LYS A 102 1.78 30.98 46.10
C LYS A 102 2.14 30.95 44.60
N CYS A 103 1.55 30.04 43.84
CA CYS A 103 1.66 30.01 42.39
C CYS A 103 0.67 31.02 41.83
N GLY A 104 1.16 31.95 41.01
CA GLY A 104 0.32 33.07 40.54
C GLY A 104 -0.82 32.61 39.63
N GLU A 105 -0.54 31.70 38.71
CA GLU A 105 -1.46 31.32 37.65
C GLU A 105 -1.73 29.81 37.65
N ILE A 106 -3.00 29.47 37.83
CA ILE A 106 -3.54 28.12 37.78
C ILE A 106 -4.74 28.18 36.85
N LEU A 107 -4.72 27.38 35.79
CA LEU A 107 -5.73 27.38 34.74
C LEU A 107 -6.53 26.08 34.74
N PRO A 108 -7.81 26.08 34.33
CA PRO A 108 -8.55 24.87 34.06
C PRO A 108 -7.89 24.06 32.94
N LEU A 109 -7.64 22.77 33.19
CA LEU A 109 -6.96 21.90 32.24
C LEU A 109 -7.77 21.74 30.93
N ASP A 110 -9.09 21.70 31.02
CA ASP A 110 -9.97 21.58 29.85
C ASP A 110 -9.90 22.79 28.93
N GLU A 111 -9.65 23.99 29.46
CA GLU A 111 -9.47 25.20 28.66
C GLU A 111 -8.11 25.17 27.95
N LEU A 112 -7.05 24.84 28.69
CA LEU A 112 -5.71 24.70 28.13
C LEU A 112 -5.66 23.66 27.00
N VAL A 113 -6.32 22.50 27.19
CA VAL A 113 -6.38 21.45 26.17
C VAL A 113 -7.14 21.91 24.93
N LYS A 114 -8.18 22.73 25.07
CA LYS A 114 -8.88 23.29 23.89
C LYS A 114 -7.96 24.21 23.11
N ASP A 115 -7.26 25.10 23.81
CA ASP A 115 -6.35 26.06 23.17
C ASP A 115 -5.20 25.35 22.44
N VAL A 116 -4.61 24.32 23.07
CA VAL A 116 -3.56 23.50 22.44
C VAL A 116 -4.11 22.77 21.21
N LYS A 117 -5.32 22.21 21.27
CA LYS A 117 -5.92 21.52 20.12
C LYS A 117 -6.22 22.45 18.94
N THR A 118 -6.49 23.72 19.20
CA THR A 118 -6.73 24.71 18.14
C THR A 118 -5.46 25.47 17.77
N SER A 119 -4.32 25.17 18.39
CA SER A 119 -3.06 25.82 18.06
C SER A 119 -2.51 25.32 16.73
N GLU A 120 -1.88 26.22 15.98
CA GLU A 120 -1.28 25.91 14.66
C GLU A 120 -0.29 24.73 14.76
N SER A 121 0.40 24.57 15.89
CA SER A 121 1.38 23.49 16.11
C SER A 121 0.76 22.08 16.14
N VAL A 122 -0.56 21.97 16.33
CA VAL A 122 -1.31 20.70 16.29
C VAL A 122 -2.14 20.59 15.02
N VAL A 123 -2.78 21.69 14.60
CA VAL A 123 -3.67 21.72 13.43
C VAL A 123 -2.89 21.50 12.13
N ASP A 124 -1.72 22.12 11.94
CA ASP A 124 -0.96 21.99 10.69
C ASP A 124 -0.47 20.56 10.42
N PRO A 125 0.11 19.83 11.41
CA PRO A 125 0.43 18.42 11.23
C PRO A 125 -0.79 17.53 10.97
N GLU A 126 -1.91 17.77 11.66
CA GLU A 126 -3.15 16.99 11.48
C GLU A 126 -3.69 17.16 10.05
N GLN A 127 -3.79 18.39 9.57
CA GLN A 127 -4.17 18.71 8.19
C GLN A 127 -3.23 18.05 7.17
N SER A 128 -1.91 18.10 7.44
CA SER A 128 -0.91 17.47 6.56
C SER A 128 -1.08 15.95 6.48
N LEU A 129 -1.40 15.29 7.59
CA LEU A 129 -1.66 13.85 7.60
C LEU A 129 -2.93 13.48 6.82
N ASP A 130 -3.97 14.29 6.93
CA ASP A 130 -5.21 14.12 6.17
C ASP A 130 -5.00 14.30 4.65
N ASP A 131 -4.20 15.31 4.27
CA ASP A 131 -3.84 15.54 2.87
C ASP A 131 -3.03 14.36 2.30
N ILE A 132 -2.06 13.84 3.06
CA ILE A 132 -1.28 12.65 2.69
C ILE A 132 -2.21 11.44 2.52
N SER A 133 -3.10 11.19 3.47
CA SER A 133 -4.08 10.09 3.42
C SER A 133 -4.98 10.19 2.19
N THR A 134 -5.48 11.41 1.90
CA THR A 134 -6.30 11.68 0.71
C THR A 134 -5.54 11.41 -0.58
N ASN A 135 -4.31 11.91 -0.68
CA ASN A 135 -3.46 11.70 -1.86
C ASN A 135 -3.15 10.21 -2.08
N ILE A 136 -2.87 9.45 -1.02
CA ILE A 136 -2.65 8.00 -1.11
C ILE A 136 -3.90 7.31 -1.67
N ASN A 137 -5.09 7.68 -1.19
CA ASN A 137 -6.35 7.09 -1.69
C ASN A 137 -6.60 7.41 -3.17
N ILE A 138 -6.24 8.60 -3.64
CA ILE A 138 -6.31 8.95 -5.07
C ILE A 138 -5.37 8.06 -5.88
N ILE A 139 -4.11 7.92 -5.45
CA ILE A 139 -3.12 7.07 -6.13
C ILE A 139 -3.58 5.61 -6.21
N LEU A 140 -4.17 5.09 -5.13
CA LEU A 140 -4.70 3.73 -5.10
C LEU A 140 -5.83 3.55 -6.13
N LYS A 141 -6.78 4.48 -6.18
CA LYS A 141 -7.88 4.43 -7.16
C LYS A 141 -7.37 4.55 -8.60
N ASP A 142 -6.40 5.41 -8.83
CA ASP A 142 -5.76 5.58 -10.14
C ASP A 142 -5.10 4.27 -10.59
N ARG A 143 -4.28 3.64 -9.73
CA ARG A 143 -3.66 2.32 -10.00
C ARG A 143 -4.67 1.20 -10.22
N GLU A 144 -5.73 1.15 -9.42
CA GLU A 144 -6.81 0.18 -9.64
C GLU A 144 -7.49 0.36 -11.00
N SER A 145 -7.65 1.60 -11.46
CA SER A 145 -8.22 1.88 -12.77
C SER A 145 -7.33 1.33 -13.89
N TYR A 146 -6.01 1.55 -13.82
CA TYR A 146 -5.03 0.99 -14.77
C TYR A 146 -5.05 -0.53 -14.82
N ILE A 147 -5.17 -1.21 -13.67
CA ILE A 147 -5.27 -2.67 -13.63
C ILE A 147 -6.57 -3.16 -14.30
N LYS A 148 -7.69 -2.46 -14.07
CA LYS A 148 -9.00 -2.83 -14.65
C LYS A 148 -9.09 -2.53 -16.14
N THR A 149 -8.37 -1.53 -16.64
CA THR A 149 -8.36 -1.13 -18.06
C THR A 149 -7.19 -1.70 -18.85
N GLY A 150 -6.16 -2.23 -18.18
CA GLY A 150 -4.97 -2.77 -18.83
C GLY A 150 -5.29 -3.95 -19.73
N GLU A 151 -4.79 -3.94 -20.96
CA GLU A 151 -4.83 -5.10 -21.85
C GLU A 151 -3.56 -5.92 -21.64
N TYR A 152 -3.74 -7.17 -21.23
CA TYR A 152 -2.67 -8.12 -20.96
C TYR A 152 -2.52 -9.05 -22.15
N LEU A 153 -1.28 -9.20 -22.64
CA LEU A 153 -0.94 -10.15 -23.70
C LEU A 153 -0.35 -11.41 -23.08
N PHE A 154 -0.87 -12.56 -23.50
CA PHE A 154 -0.35 -13.87 -23.15
C PHE A 154 -0.10 -14.68 -24.41
N THR A 155 1.01 -15.39 -24.42
CA THR A 155 1.35 -16.41 -25.41
C THR A 155 1.08 -17.77 -24.80
N ASN A 156 0.11 -18.52 -25.33
CA ASN A 156 -0.10 -19.89 -24.90
C ASN A 156 0.76 -20.83 -25.74
N TYR A 157 1.67 -21.55 -25.08
CA TYR A 157 2.54 -22.57 -25.65
C TYR A 157 1.90 -23.95 -25.52
N GLU A 158 0.97 -24.28 -26.42
CA GLU A 158 0.50 -25.65 -26.61
C GLU A 158 1.00 -26.15 -27.97
N SER A 159 1.71 -27.27 -27.94
CA SER A 159 2.76 -27.76 -28.85
C SER A 159 2.46 -27.87 -30.36
N LEU A 160 1.29 -27.44 -30.86
CA LEU A 160 0.97 -27.41 -32.30
C LEU A 160 0.00 -26.29 -32.71
N ASN A 161 -0.38 -25.39 -31.79
CA ASN A 161 -1.38 -24.34 -32.06
C ASN A 161 -1.06 -23.07 -31.27
N GLU A 162 0.09 -22.46 -31.52
CA GLU A 162 0.47 -21.21 -30.88
C GLU A 162 -0.51 -20.09 -31.26
N LYS A 163 -1.03 -19.41 -30.23
CA LYS A 163 -1.97 -18.29 -30.39
C LYS A 163 -1.57 -17.16 -29.46
N VAL A 164 -1.66 -15.94 -29.98
CA VAL A 164 -1.62 -14.75 -29.13
C VAL A 164 -3.02 -14.47 -28.60
N VAL A 165 -3.12 -14.42 -27.28
CA VAL A 165 -4.35 -14.11 -26.56
C VAL A 165 -4.18 -12.74 -25.91
N THR A 166 -5.06 -11.82 -26.26
CA THR A 166 -5.20 -10.55 -25.52
C THR A 166 -6.33 -10.72 -24.51
N ILE A 167 -6.11 -10.25 -23.29
CA ILE A 167 -7.06 -10.33 -22.20
C ILE A 167 -7.28 -8.91 -21.69
N ASN A 168 -8.53 -8.49 -21.54
CA ASN A 168 -8.86 -7.19 -20.94
C ASN A 168 -8.56 -7.21 -19.43
N GLY A 169 -8.50 -6.04 -18.80
CA GLY A 169 -8.21 -5.93 -17.36
C GLY A 169 -9.24 -6.56 -16.42
N ASN A 170 -10.34 -7.09 -16.98
CA ASN A 170 -11.31 -7.92 -16.28
C ASN A 170 -11.08 -9.44 -16.44
N GLY A 171 -9.96 -9.86 -17.02
CA GLY A 171 -9.61 -11.26 -17.22
C GLY A 171 -10.32 -11.94 -18.40
N LYS A 172 -11.08 -11.22 -19.24
CA LYS A 172 -11.76 -11.79 -20.41
C LYS A 172 -10.90 -11.69 -21.66
N VAL A 173 -10.83 -12.78 -22.43
CA VAL A 173 -10.18 -12.82 -23.75
C VAL A 173 -10.86 -11.83 -24.70
N LYS A 174 -10.09 -10.91 -25.27
CA LYS A 174 -10.51 -9.92 -26.27
C LYS A 174 -10.26 -10.42 -27.69
N TYR A 175 -9.04 -10.89 -27.97
CA TYR A 175 -8.65 -11.46 -29.26
C TYR A 175 -7.86 -12.75 -29.08
N THR A 176 -8.04 -13.65 -30.04
CA THR A 176 -7.20 -14.84 -30.22
C THR A 176 -6.72 -14.83 -31.66
N ILE A 177 -5.41 -14.80 -31.84
CA ILE A 177 -4.78 -14.75 -33.16
C ILE A 177 -3.97 -16.03 -33.34
N PRO A 178 -4.39 -16.92 -34.25
CA PRO A 178 -3.58 -18.09 -34.59
C PRO A 178 -2.34 -17.64 -35.35
N LEU A 179 -1.19 -18.11 -34.90
CA LEU A 179 0.05 -17.98 -35.65
C LEU A 179 0.20 -19.21 -36.53
N LYS A 180 0.40 -19.01 -37.83
CA LYS A 180 0.62 -20.11 -38.76
C LYS A 180 2.10 -20.49 -38.68
N GLU A 181 2.36 -21.71 -38.21
CA GLU A 181 3.67 -22.37 -38.29
C GLU A 181 4.87 -21.69 -37.59
N PRO A 182 4.73 -21.03 -36.41
CA PRO A 182 5.91 -20.66 -35.64
C PRO A 182 6.57 -21.89 -34.97
N TYR A 183 7.90 -21.92 -34.99
CA TYR A 183 8.75 -22.76 -34.14
C TYR A 183 9.04 -22.06 -32.80
N GLY A 184 8.03 -21.39 -32.21
CA GLY A 184 8.13 -20.67 -30.95
C GLY A 184 7.83 -19.17 -31.04
N VAL A 185 7.19 -18.65 -29.99
CA VAL A 185 6.90 -17.21 -29.78
C VAL A 185 7.55 -16.72 -28.50
N PHE A 186 8.77 -16.19 -28.59
CA PHE A 186 9.60 -15.96 -27.41
C PHE A 186 9.12 -14.79 -26.55
N ASP A 187 8.55 -13.75 -27.18
CA ASP A 187 8.12 -12.55 -26.48
C ASP A 187 7.09 -11.71 -27.26
N VAL A 188 6.38 -10.82 -26.55
CA VAL A 188 5.36 -9.93 -27.11
C VAL A 188 5.42 -8.55 -26.47
N ALA A 189 5.33 -7.50 -27.29
CA ALA A 189 5.25 -6.11 -26.84
C ALA A 189 4.03 -5.40 -27.44
N CYS A 190 3.30 -4.63 -26.62
CA CYS A 190 2.23 -3.75 -27.08
C CYS A 190 2.84 -2.48 -27.69
N LEU A 191 2.51 -2.16 -28.94
CA LEU A 191 2.86 -0.87 -29.54
C LEU A 191 1.73 0.15 -29.31
N ASP A 192 0.48 -0.31 -29.48
CA ASP A 192 -0.73 0.46 -29.25
C ASP A 192 -1.91 -0.49 -28.96
N ASP A 193 -3.10 0.06 -28.67
CA ASP A 193 -4.35 -0.68 -28.36
C ASP A 193 -4.80 -1.71 -29.42
N SER A 194 -4.17 -1.69 -30.60
CA SER A 194 -4.55 -2.46 -31.77
C SER A 194 -3.37 -3.08 -32.52
N THR A 195 -2.14 -2.90 -32.04
CA THR A 195 -0.92 -3.39 -32.68
C THR A 195 0.03 -3.98 -31.65
N VAL A 196 0.51 -5.19 -31.94
CA VAL A 196 1.47 -5.90 -31.09
C VAL A 196 2.66 -6.34 -31.93
N ALA A 197 3.85 -6.29 -31.34
CA ALA A 197 5.03 -6.96 -31.87
C ALA A 197 5.14 -8.32 -31.23
N ILE A 198 5.44 -9.33 -32.03
CA ILE A 198 5.58 -10.71 -31.60
C ILE A 198 6.94 -11.19 -32.10
N SER A 199 7.82 -11.59 -31.18
CA SER A 199 9.02 -12.36 -31.53
C SER A 199 8.58 -13.72 -32.05
N THR A 200 8.98 -14.05 -33.27
CA THR A 200 8.57 -15.28 -33.96
C THR A 200 9.77 -15.92 -34.64
N ARG A 201 9.96 -17.23 -34.45
CA ARG A 201 10.84 -18.05 -35.28
C ARG A 201 10.00 -18.83 -36.28
N PHE A 202 10.19 -18.57 -37.57
CA PHE A 202 9.43 -19.22 -38.65
C PHE A 202 10.12 -20.49 -39.16
N SER A 203 11.44 -20.57 -39.04
CA SER A 203 12.23 -21.75 -39.41
C SER A 203 13.54 -21.77 -38.62
N MET A 204 14.33 -22.85 -38.75
CA MET A 204 15.66 -22.92 -38.12
C MET A 204 16.59 -21.76 -38.53
N ASN A 205 16.31 -21.08 -39.64
CA ASN A 205 17.17 -20.03 -40.20
C ASN A 205 16.47 -18.68 -40.33
N ALA A 206 15.25 -18.52 -39.78
CA ALA A 206 14.49 -17.29 -39.91
C ALA A 206 13.83 -16.93 -38.58
N SER A 207 14.43 -15.94 -37.93
CA SER A 207 13.96 -15.33 -36.69
C SER A 207 13.71 -13.86 -36.94
N GLY A 208 12.71 -13.30 -36.23
CA GLY A 208 12.34 -11.92 -36.47
C GLY A 208 11.15 -11.48 -35.63
N ILE A 209 10.69 -10.26 -35.90
CA ILE A 209 9.57 -9.66 -35.21
C ILE A 209 8.42 -9.44 -36.20
N SER A 210 7.28 -10.04 -35.89
CA SER A 210 6.03 -9.85 -36.60
C SER A 210 5.21 -8.74 -35.93
N LEU A 211 4.91 -7.67 -36.66
CA LEU A 211 3.91 -6.69 -36.23
C LEU A 211 2.53 -7.20 -36.64
N VAL A 212 1.62 -7.32 -35.68
CA VAL A 212 0.28 -7.85 -35.87
C VAL A 212 -0.75 -6.81 -35.50
N LYS A 213 -1.65 -6.50 -36.46
CA LYS A 213 -2.80 -5.65 -36.20
C LYS A 213 -3.93 -6.49 -35.64
N LEU A 214 -4.21 -6.33 -34.36
CA LEU A 214 -5.21 -7.11 -33.62
C LEU A 214 -6.60 -6.98 -34.23
N THR A 215 -7.00 -5.75 -34.59
CA THR A 215 -8.33 -5.47 -35.18
C THR A 215 -8.55 -6.16 -36.52
N LYS A 216 -7.48 -6.37 -37.28
CA LYS A 216 -7.51 -7.04 -38.60
C LYS A 216 -7.10 -8.51 -38.52
N ARG A 217 -6.66 -8.98 -37.35
CA ARG A 217 -6.15 -10.35 -37.10
C ARG A 217 -5.13 -10.80 -38.14
N LYS A 218 -4.19 -9.92 -38.49
CA LYS A 218 -3.18 -10.20 -39.51
C LYS A 218 -1.83 -9.60 -39.17
N VAL A 219 -0.78 -10.28 -39.61
CA VAL A 219 0.57 -9.70 -39.69
C VAL A 219 0.54 -8.56 -40.71
N ILE A 220 1.06 -7.39 -40.32
CA ILE A 220 1.15 -6.20 -41.17
C ILE A 220 2.58 -5.91 -41.61
N GLN A 221 3.58 -6.36 -40.86
CA GLN A 221 4.99 -6.22 -41.17
C GLN A 221 5.75 -7.38 -40.52
N PHE A 222 6.80 -7.84 -41.18
CA PHE A 222 7.79 -8.74 -40.60
C PHE A 222 9.17 -8.10 -40.72
N MET A 223 9.98 -8.22 -39.67
CA MET A 223 11.32 -7.67 -39.58
C MET A 223 12.27 -8.82 -39.29
N ASP A 224 13.10 -9.15 -40.28
CA ASP A 224 14.13 -10.18 -40.16
C ASP A 224 15.18 -9.74 -39.13
N LEU A 225 15.56 -10.67 -38.27
CA LEU A 225 16.65 -10.51 -37.31
C LEU A 225 17.72 -11.58 -37.53
N PRO A 226 18.98 -11.29 -37.15
CA PRO A 226 20.07 -12.23 -37.30
C PRO A 226 19.88 -13.50 -36.48
N ASP A 227 19.24 -13.41 -35.31
CA ASP A 227 18.91 -14.54 -34.44
C ASP A 227 17.59 -14.31 -33.65
N ASP A 228 17.26 -15.21 -32.74
CA ASP A 228 16.09 -15.17 -31.87
C ASP A 228 16.10 -13.94 -30.95
N PRO A 229 15.07 -13.07 -31.03
CA PRO A 229 14.92 -12.01 -30.05
C PRO A 229 14.28 -12.54 -28.77
N TYR A 230 14.96 -12.28 -27.65
CA TYR A 230 14.53 -12.52 -26.28
C TYR A 230 14.36 -11.20 -25.56
N GLY A 231 13.27 -10.99 -24.82
CA GLY A 231 13.10 -9.75 -24.07
C GLY A 231 12.85 -8.56 -25.00
N MET A 232 11.59 -8.18 -25.17
CA MET A 232 11.17 -7.08 -26.02
C MET A 232 10.40 -6.03 -25.23
N THR A 233 10.73 -4.77 -25.46
CA THR A 233 9.98 -3.64 -24.91
C THR A 233 9.75 -2.57 -25.97
N TYR A 234 8.83 -1.65 -25.71
CA TYR A 234 8.47 -0.56 -26.59
C TYR A 234 8.50 0.75 -25.80
N ASP A 235 9.28 1.73 -26.27
CA ASP A 235 9.46 3.02 -25.58
C ASP A 235 8.49 4.12 -26.06
N GLY A 236 7.57 3.77 -26.96
CA GLY A 236 6.67 4.72 -27.62
C GLY A 236 7.09 5.14 -29.03
N LYS A 237 8.31 4.80 -29.47
CA LYS A 237 8.83 5.08 -30.82
C LYS A 237 9.54 3.90 -31.46
N SER A 238 10.25 3.12 -30.65
CA SER A 238 11.11 2.03 -31.10
C SER A 238 10.87 0.79 -30.26
N LEU A 239 10.97 -0.36 -30.91
CA LEU A 239 11.10 -1.64 -30.23
C LEU A 239 12.55 -1.84 -29.85
N ILE A 240 12.75 -2.25 -28.61
CA ILE A 240 14.07 -2.60 -28.09
C ILE A 240 13.99 -4.09 -27.78
N CYS A 241 14.81 -4.88 -28.45
CA CYS A 241 14.91 -6.31 -28.17
C CYS A 241 16.36 -6.72 -27.96
N TYR A 242 16.56 -7.70 -27.08
CA TYR A 242 17.83 -8.40 -26.99
C TYR A 242 17.79 -9.57 -27.97
N VAL A 243 18.88 -9.83 -28.69
CA VAL A 243 19.00 -10.93 -29.65
C VAL A 243 20.15 -11.81 -29.18
N GLU A 244 19.93 -13.13 -29.13
CA GLU A 244 20.98 -14.05 -28.66
C GLU A 244 22.23 -13.97 -29.55
N ASP A 245 23.40 -14.03 -28.91
CA ASP A 245 24.72 -13.82 -29.52
C ASP A 245 24.95 -12.49 -30.25
N GLU A 246 24.00 -11.56 -30.14
CA GLU A 246 24.05 -10.23 -30.72
C GLU A 246 23.87 -9.15 -29.64
N ASP A 247 24.24 -7.95 -30.04
CA ASP A 247 24.04 -6.75 -29.24
C ASP A 247 22.55 -6.31 -29.24
N LEU A 248 22.21 -5.35 -28.37
CA LEU A 248 20.84 -4.85 -28.24
C LEU A 248 20.35 -4.26 -29.57
N GLN A 249 19.22 -4.73 -30.09
CA GLN A 249 18.63 -4.23 -31.32
C GLN A 249 17.58 -3.17 -31.01
N VAL A 250 17.69 -2.00 -31.64
CA VAL A 250 16.68 -0.94 -31.61
C VAL A 250 16.06 -0.83 -32.98
N ILE A 251 14.77 -1.15 -33.05
CA ILE A 251 14.00 -1.19 -34.28
C ILE A 251 13.02 -0.03 -34.29
N SER A 252 13.21 0.89 -35.23
CA SER A 252 12.30 2.02 -35.41
C SER A 252 10.94 1.55 -35.93
N CYS A 253 9.85 1.90 -35.25
CA CYS A 253 8.51 1.49 -35.69
C CYS A 253 7.95 2.36 -36.84
N THR A 254 8.65 3.43 -37.23
CA THR A 254 8.21 4.32 -38.31
C THR A 254 8.73 3.91 -39.69
N ASP A 255 9.97 3.45 -39.75
CA ASP A 255 10.65 3.08 -41.01
C ASP A 255 11.27 1.68 -40.97
N TYR A 256 11.13 0.97 -39.85
CA TYR A 256 11.63 -0.39 -39.64
C TYR A 256 13.14 -0.53 -39.78
N SER A 257 13.89 0.58 -39.65
CA SER A 257 15.35 0.54 -39.59
C SER A 257 15.80 -0.12 -38.29
N ILE A 258 16.82 -0.97 -38.37
CA ILE A 258 17.41 -1.68 -37.23
C ILE A 258 18.75 -1.02 -36.91
N THR A 259 18.93 -0.62 -35.66
CA THR A 259 20.18 -0.09 -35.12
C THR A 259 20.69 -1.02 -34.03
N THR A 260 21.87 -1.57 -34.22
CA THR A 260 22.56 -2.36 -33.20
C THR A 260 23.26 -1.44 -32.21
N ILE A 261 22.93 -1.54 -30.93
CA ILE A 261 23.62 -0.85 -29.83
C ILE A 261 24.57 -1.84 -29.17
N PRO A 262 25.89 -1.69 -29.36
CA PRO A 262 26.84 -2.61 -28.79
C PRO A 262 26.72 -2.69 -27.28
N TYR A 263 26.46 -3.88 -26.78
CA TYR A 263 26.41 -4.17 -25.37
C TYR A 263 27.85 -4.39 -24.90
N THR A 264 28.50 -3.32 -24.44
CA THR A 264 29.80 -3.43 -23.78
C THR A 264 29.62 -4.00 -22.37
N ALA A 265 29.19 -5.27 -22.27
CA ALA A 265 29.42 -6.02 -21.05
C ALA A 265 30.93 -6.22 -20.90
N SER A 266 31.51 -5.47 -19.98
CA SER A 266 32.77 -5.89 -19.38
C SER A 266 32.51 -7.29 -18.79
N PRO A 267 33.20 -8.35 -19.21
CA PRO A 267 32.92 -9.69 -18.74
C PRO A 267 33.32 -9.79 -17.26
N CYS A 268 32.37 -9.54 -16.37
CA CYS A 268 32.44 -9.96 -14.97
C CYS A 268 32.13 -11.46 -14.87
N TYR A 269 32.82 -12.28 -15.66
CA TYR A 269 32.84 -13.74 -15.54
C TYR A 269 34.29 -14.20 -15.41
N SER A 270 34.88 -13.89 -14.26
CA SER A 270 36.02 -14.64 -13.74
C SER A 270 35.87 -14.75 -12.22
N PHE A 271 34.95 -15.62 -11.80
CA PHE A 271 35.09 -16.29 -10.52
C PHE A 271 35.66 -17.68 -10.81
N VAL A 272 36.90 -17.85 -10.38
CA VAL A 272 37.67 -19.10 -10.36
C VAL A 272 36.99 -20.09 -9.41
#